data_AF-A4STU1-F1
#
_entry.id   AF-A4STU1-F1
#
_cell.length_a   1.000
_cell.length_b   1.000
_cell.length_c   1.000
_cell.angle_alpha   90.00
_cell.angle_beta   90.00
_cell.angle_gamma   90.00
#
_symmetry.space_group_name_H-M   'P 1'
#
loop_
_entity.id
_entity.type
_entity.pdbx_description
1 polymer ?
#
loop_
_entity_poly.entity_id
_entity_poly.type
_entity_poly.pdbx_seq_one_letter_code
_entity_poly.pdbx_strand_id
1 'polypeptide(L)'
;MVAALAGHTPLRLRVTGQHNIQHRHWRWCAGCIAEDHEIHGMPYYHRDHQLPGVFHCHRHQLGLSGCCAGCGFTATLLSEQPIPPYDNLCSQCGHWVGGYDGHFTEPMREIELASLVLAHSASALTLRSLTQLVSDSMGISGEAMRTVKSIKAINMWFKQMDAQSDPQTLAAYFINSGRIGQGWQLPPQLRNARGYHEQSARDPLHPLAHLLLLQHAGIDLVGLLGSEG
;
A
#
# COMPACT_ATOMS: atom_id res chain seq x y z
N MET A 1 -26.69 7.26 -28.12
CA MET A 1 -27.10 6.13 -27.26
C MET A 1 -25.99 5.89 -26.24
N VAL A 2 -26.10 6.51 -25.06
CA VAL A 2 -25.15 6.33 -23.96
C VAL A 2 -25.76 5.28 -23.04
N ALA A 3 -25.34 4.03 -23.21
CA ALA A 3 -25.79 2.93 -22.38
C ALA A 3 -25.03 2.94 -21.04
N ALA A 4 -25.81 2.79 -19.97
CA ALA A 4 -25.42 2.66 -18.58
C ALA A 4 -24.11 1.89 -18.31
N LEU A 5 -23.08 2.60 -17.83
CA LEU A 5 -21.99 2.05 -17.01
C LEU A 5 -22.19 2.42 -15.53
N ALA A 6 -23.44 2.48 -15.09
CA ALA A 6 -23.78 2.67 -13.68
C ALA A 6 -23.59 1.33 -12.94
N GLY A 7 -22.43 1.16 -12.29
CA GLY A 7 -22.23 0.02 -11.37
C GLY A 7 -20.79 -0.31 -10.99
N HIS A 8 -19.79 0.15 -11.75
CA HIS A 8 -18.40 -0.26 -11.52
C HIS A 8 -17.55 0.96 -11.18
N THR A 9 -17.29 1.18 -9.89
CA THR A 9 -16.33 2.21 -9.46
C THR A 9 -14.91 1.66 -9.67
N PRO A 10 -14.12 2.23 -10.59
CA PRO A 10 -12.73 1.82 -10.76
C PRO A 10 -11.95 2.15 -9.48
N LEU A 11 -11.03 1.26 -9.11
CA LEU A 11 -10.15 1.50 -7.98
C LEU A 11 -9.20 2.63 -8.33
N ARG A 12 -9.24 3.72 -7.56
CA ARG A 12 -8.25 4.77 -7.65
C ARG A 12 -7.26 4.60 -6.51
N LEU A 13 -5.98 4.45 -6.87
CA LEU A 13 -4.87 4.68 -5.97
C LEU A 13 -4.92 6.11 -5.48
N ARG A 14 -5.37 6.27 -4.24
CA ARG A 14 -5.20 7.54 -3.53
C ARG A 14 -3.75 7.62 -3.09
N VAL A 15 -2.96 8.37 -3.85
CA VAL A 15 -1.57 8.72 -3.52
C VAL A 15 -1.53 9.60 -2.25
N THR A 16 -2.66 10.22 -1.89
CA THR A 16 -2.82 11.05 -0.70
C THR A 16 -4.05 10.64 0.13
N GLY A 17 -3.85 10.46 1.44
CA GLY A 17 -4.90 10.52 2.47
C GLY A 17 -5.49 9.20 2.98
N GLN A 18 -5.28 8.90 4.27
CA GLN A 18 -6.27 8.92 5.38
C GLN A 18 -5.68 8.20 6.61
N HIS A 19 -5.18 9.00 7.56
CA HIS A 19 -4.79 8.76 8.96
C HIS A 19 -3.96 7.53 9.40
N ASN A 20 -3.85 6.42 8.67
CA ASN A 20 -3.31 5.17 9.27
C ASN A 20 -2.40 4.30 8.38
N ILE A 21 -2.13 4.69 7.13
CA ILE A 21 -1.20 4.01 6.22
C ILE A 21 0.14 4.77 6.23
N GLN A 22 1.25 4.04 6.26
CA GLN A 22 2.61 4.57 6.42
C GLN A 22 3.08 5.45 5.24
N HIS A 23 4.16 6.18 5.50
CA HIS A 23 4.79 7.27 4.73
C HIS A 23 4.13 8.65 4.91
N ARG A 24 4.32 9.24 6.10
CA ARG A 24 4.01 10.66 6.38
C ARG A 24 5.06 11.63 5.83
N HIS A 25 6.01 11.10 5.06
CA HIS A 25 7.13 11.84 4.55
C HIS A 25 7.31 11.55 3.07
N TRP A 26 7.79 12.57 2.38
CA TRP A 26 8.18 12.53 1.00
C TRP A 26 9.41 11.67 0.85
N ARG A 27 9.36 10.80 -0.15
CA ARG A 27 10.40 9.80 -0.40
C ARG A 27 11.05 10.01 -1.75
N TRP A 28 12.33 9.67 -1.82
CA TRP A 28 13.09 9.84 -3.05
C TRP A 28 14.15 8.76 -3.20
N CYS A 29 14.76 8.70 -4.38
CA CYS A 29 15.83 7.78 -4.70
C CYS A 29 17.07 8.59 -5.09
N ALA A 30 18.24 8.22 -4.56
CA ALA A 30 19.50 8.87 -4.92
C ALA A 30 19.82 8.74 -6.42
N GLY A 31 19.45 7.62 -7.04
CA GLY A 31 19.58 7.43 -8.50
C GLY A 31 18.69 8.40 -9.29
N CYS A 32 17.41 8.52 -8.92
CA CYS A 32 16.52 9.49 -9.58
C CYS A 32 17.00 10.93 -9.38
N ILE A 33 17.54 11.30 -8.21
CA ILE A 33 18.09 12.65 -8.00
C ILE A 33 19.17 12.96 -9.03
N ALA A 34 20.14 12.05 -9.20
CA ALA A 34 21.24 12.23 -10.14
C ALA A 34 20.73 12.37 -11.58
N GLU A 35 19.83 11.47 -12.01
CA GLU A 35 19.25 11.49 -13.35
C GLU A 35 18.38 12.73 -13.60
N ASP A 36 17.51 13.11 -12.66
CA ASP A 36 16.64 14.27 -12.79
C ASP A 36 17.45 15.58 -12.86
N HIS A 37 18.53 15.68 -12.08
CA HIS A 37 19.44 16.83 -12.14
C HIS A 37 20.17 16.91 -13.49
N GLU A 38 20.64 15.77 -14.01
CA GLU A 38 21.32 15.72 -15.31
C GLU A 38 20.37 16.05 -16.48
N ILE A 39 19.16 15.50 -16.47
CA ILE A 39 18.22 15.58 -17.60
C ILE A 39 17.37 16.86 -17.54
N HIS A 40 16.93 17.26 -16.34
CA HIS A 40 15.96 18.34 -16.13
C HIS A 40 16.53 19.54 -15.38
N GLY A 41 17.76 19.47 -14.89
CA GLY A 41 18.41 20.54 -14.12
C GLY A 41 17.95 20.63 -12.66
N MET A 42 16.97 19.84 -12.23
CA MET A 42 16.52 19.79 -10.84
C MET A 42 15.83 18.45 -10.49
N PRO A 43 16.07 17.90 -9.29
CA PRO A 43 15.35 16.73 -8.82
C PRO A 43 13.91 17.08 -8.44
N TYR A 44 13.02 16.09 -8.52
CA TYR A 44 11.64 16.23 -8.10
C TYR A 44 11.11 14.95 -7.44
N TYR A 45 10.05 15.08 -6.67
CA TYR A 45 9.40 13.92 -6.05
C TYR A 45 8.63 13.12 -7.09
N HIS A 46 9.08 11.88 -7.35
CA HIS A 46 8.36 10.95 -8.21
C HIS A 46 7.12 10.41 -7.51
N ARG A 47 6.00 10.34 -8.24
CA ARG A 47 4.73 9.78 -7.75
C ARG A 47 4.91 8.36 -7.22
N ASP A 48 5.65 7.53 -7.94
CA ASP A 48 5.77 6.10 -7.63
C ASP A 48 6.51 5.86 -6.32
N HIS A 49 7.45 6.74 -5.96
CA HIS A 49 8.10 6.72 -4.65
C HIS A 49 7.14 7.08 -3.52
N GLN A 50 5.97 7.67 -3.81
CA GLN A 50 4.98 8.03 -2.78
C GLN A 50 3.89 6.97 -2.61
N LEU A 51 3.84 5.94 -3.47
CA LEU A 51 2.85 4.88 -3.38
C LEU A 51 3.00 4.11 -2.06
N PRO A 52 1.90 3.89 -1.31
CA PRO A 52 1.96 3.04 -0.14
C PRO A 52 2.30 1.60 -0.50
N GLY A 53 3.22 1.01 0.26
CA GLY A 53 3.74 -0.33 0.04
C GLY A 53 4.84 -0.44 -1.01
N VAL A 54 5.28 0.68 -1.59
CA VAL A 54 6.53 0.76 -2.35
C VAL A 54 7.63 1.24 -1.42
N PHE A 55 8.69 0.48 -1.25
CA PHE A 55 9.88 0.77 -0.43
C PHE A 55 11.13 1.00 -1.27
N HIS A 56 11.13 0.55 -2.52
CA HIS A 56 12.25 0.66 -3.46
C HIS A 56 11.88 1.40 -4.73
N CYS A 57 12.85 2.09 -5.32
CA CYS A 57 12.72 2.66 -6.65
C CYS A 57 12.70 1.53 -7.69
N HIS A 58 11.64 1.45 -8.50
CA HIS A 58 11.56 0.44 -9.56
C HIS A 58 12.59 0.64 -10.69
N ARG A 59 13.12 1.86 -10.87
CA ARG A 59 14.15 2.17 -11.88
C ARG A 59 15.54 1.78 -11.42
N HIS A 60 15.91 2.13 -10.18
CA HIS A 60 17.28 1.97 -9.66
C HIS A 60 17.45 0.81 -8.68
N GLN A 61 16.34 0.19 -8.25
CA GLN A 61 16.33 -0.89 -7.25
C GLN A 61 16.97 -0.49 -5.90
N LEU A 62 17.00 0.82 -5.62
CA LEU A 62 17.50 1.37 -4.36
C LEU A 62 16.34 1.60 -3.40
N GLY A 63 16.58 1.36 -2.11
CA GLY A 63 15.64 1.73 -1.05
C GLY A 63 15.35 3.23 -1.08
N LEU A 64 14.10 3.60 -0.79
CA LEU A 64 13.66 4.99 -0.82
C LEU A 64 14.09 5.73 0.45
N SER A 65 14.76 6.86 0.26
CA SER A 65 15.18 7.79 1.30
C SER A 65 14.01 8.67 1.76
N GLY A 66 14.05 9.20 2.98
CA GLY A 66 12.99 10.07 3.51
C GLY A 66 13.16 10.51 4.97
N CYS A 67 13.98 9.76 5.71
CA CYS A 67 14.32 10.02 7.10
C CYS A 67 15.85 10.02 7.28
N CYS A 68 16.38 10.98 8.03
CA CYS A 68 17.79 11.06 8.34
C CYS A 68 18.11 10.24 9.60
N ALA A 69 18.97 9.22 9.47
CA ALA A 69 19.46 8.45 10.61
C ALA A 69 20.36 9.25 11.58
N GLY A 70 20.97 10.34 11.11
CA GLY A 70 21.87 11.17 11.92
C GLY A 70 21.16 12.08 12.91
N CYS A 71 20.07 12.75 12.50
CA CYS A 71 19.36 13.71 13.36
C CYS A 71 17.85 13.44 13.52
N GLY A 72 17.32 12.40 12.88
CA GLY A 72 15.88 12.08 12.91
C GLY A 72 15.00 12.98 12.05
N PHE A 73 15.58 13.92 11.28
CA PHE A 73 14.82 14.75 10.34
C PHE A 73 14.01 13.88 9.38
N THR A 74 12.79 14.31 9.09
CA THR A 74 11.85 13.59 8.22
C THR A 74 11.18 14.60 7.30
N ALA A 75 11.22 14.38 5.98
CA ALA A 75 10.68 15.31 5.01
C ALA A 75 9.14 15.25 4.94
N THR A 76 8.43 15.87 5.89
CA THR A 76 6.96 15.75 5.98
C THR A 76 6.19 16.85 5.24
N LEU A 77 6.77 18.05 5.13
CA LEU A 77 6.13 19.22 4.56
C LEU A 77 6.84 19.68 3.27
N LEU A 78 6.11 19.70 2.14
CA LEU A 78 6.64 20.23 0.88
C LEU A 78 7.03 21.70 0.97
N SER A 79 6.38 22.48 1.84
CA SER A 79 6.75 23.88 2.05
C SER A 79 8.14 24.03 2.68
N GLU A 80 8.61 23.02 3.41
CA GLU A 80 9.93 23.02 4.06
C GLU A 80 10.99 22.32 3.19
N GLN A 81 10.60 21.26 2.48
CA GLN A 81 11.45 20.53 1.54
C GLN A 81 10.68 20.36 0.21
N PRO A 82 10.72 21.37 -0.68
CA PRO A 82 9.91 21.38 -1.91
C PRO A 82 10.43 20.43 -2.99
N ILE A 83 11.72 20.12 -2.93
CA ILE A 83 12.40 19.18 -3.83
C ILE A 83 13.28 18.23 -3.02
N PRO A 84 13.57 17.01 -3.54
CA PRO A 84 14.62 16.17 -2.97
C PRO A 84 15.97 16.91 -2.91
N PRO A 85 16.82 16.65 -1.90
CA PRO A 85 18.16 17.25 -1.82
C PRO A 85 19.05 16.77 -2.98
N TYR A 86 19.71 17.70 -3.67
CA TYR A 86 20.56 17.41 -4.85
C TYR A 86 21.69 16.40 -4.59
N ASP A 87 22.26 16.45 -3.39
CA ASP A 87 23.40 15.63 -2.97
C ASP A 87 22.97 14.45 -2.09
N ASN A 88 21.66 14.25 -1.92
CA ASN A 88 21.08 13.27 -1.00
C ASN A 88 21.56 13.44 0.47
N LEU A 89 22.02 14.65 0.84
CA LEU A 89 22.40 14.99 2.20
C LEU A 89 21.20 15.60 2.95
N CYS A 90 21.18 15.36 4.26
CA CYS A 90 20.17 15.92 5.14
C CYS A 90 20.34 17.45 5.24
N SER A 91 19.27 18.20 4.94
CA SER A 91 19.26 19.66 5.02
C SER A 91 19.47 20.23 6.42
N GLN A 92 19.33 19.40 7.47
CA GLN A 92 19.49 19.81 8.87
C GLN A 92 20.88 19.52 9.45
N CYS A 93 21.54 18.43 9.02
CA CYS A 93 22.80 17.99 9.64
C CYS A 93 23.90 17.57 8.66
N GLY A 94 23.64 17.59 7.34
CA GLY A 94 24.59 17.19 6.31
C GLY A 94 24.87 15.68 6.23
N HIS A 95 24.20 14.85 7.04
CA HIS A 95 24.37 13.40 6.99
C HIS A 95 23.72 12.80 5.74
N TRP A 96 24.34 11.78 5.16
CA TRP A 96 23.78 11.04 4.02
C TRP A 96 22.42 10.42 4.38
N VAL A 97 21.39 10.70 3.57
CA VAL A 97 20.06 10.12 3.77
C VAL A 97 19.99 8.76 3.09
N GLY A 98 20.32 7.72 3.84
CA GLY A 98 20.21 6.32 3.39
C GLY A 98 18.81 5.98 2.89
N GLY A 99 18.75 5.04 1.95
CA GLY A 99 17.50 4.44 1.49
C GLY A 99 16.92 3.48 2.52
N TYR A 100 15.67 3.06 2.31
CA TYR A 100 15.03 2.02 3.12
C TYR A 100 15.88 0.74 3.18
N ASP A 101 16.26 0.35 4.39
CA ASP A 101 17.05 -0.84 4.74
C ASP A 101 16.35 -1.71 5.81
N GLY A 102 15.05 -1.46 6.03
CA GLY A 102 14.24 -2.12 7.04
C GLY A 102 13.79 -3.53 6.65
N HIS A 103 12.89 -4.09 7.48
CA HIS A 103 12.30 -5.40 7.24
C HIS A 103 11.58 -5.46 5.88
N PHE A 104 12.04 -6.34 5.00
CA PHE A 104 11.48 -6.50 3.67
C PHE A 104 11.49 -7.97 3.25
N THR A 105 10.30 -8.55 3.08
CA THR A 105 10.12 -9.98 2.77
C THR A 105 9.58 -10.18 1.36
N GLU A 106 9.59 -11.42 0.88
CA GLU A 106 9.04 -11.75 -0.45
C GLU A 106 7.54 -11.39 -0.58
N PRO A 107 6.67 -11.63 0.42
CA PRO A 107 5.31 -11.10 0.38
C PRO A 107 5.25 -9.57 0.27
N MET A 108 6.19 -8.84 0.88
CA MET A 108 6.25 -7.38 0.72
C MET A 108 6.68 -6.97 -0.68
N ARG A 109 7.63 -7.69 -1.29
CA ARG A 109 8.01 -7.50 -2.69
C ARG A 109 6.82 -7.70 -3.64
N GLU A 110 6.00 -8.72 -3.42
CA GLU A 110 4.80 -8.94 -4.22
C GLU A 110 3.82 -7.75 -4.13
N ILE A 111 3.58 -7.25 -2.92
CA ILE A 111 2.73 -6.07 -2.67
C ILE A 111 3.31 -4.81 -3.34
N GLU A 112 4.63 -4.61 -3.26
CA GLU A 112 5.32 -3.49 -3.90
C GLU A 112 5.13 -3.52 -5.42
N LEU A 113 5.37 -4.69 -6.05
CA LEU A 113 5.17 -4.87 -7.49
C LEU A 113 3.71 -4.66 -7.89
N ALA A 114 2.76 -5.23 -7.16
CA ALA A 114 1.34 -5.06 -7.40
C ALA A 114 0.90 -3.58 -7.28
N SER A 115 1.46 -2.86 -6.30
CA SER A 115 1.19 -1.43 -6.10
C SER A 115 1.68 -0.58 -7.28
N LEU A 116 2.85 -0.91 -7.83
CA LEU A 116 3.41 -0.25 -9.01
C LEU A 116 2.57 -0.55 -10.26
N VAL A 117 2.25 -1.83 -10.52
CA VAL A 117 1.44 -2.23 -11.68
C VAL A 117 0.08 -1.54 -11.65
N LEU A 118 -0.57 -1.49 -10.49
CA LEU A 118 -1.86 -0.81 -10.32
C LEU A 118 -1.76 0.71 -10.53
N ALA A 119 -0.60 1.33 -10.27
CA ALA A 119 -0.36 2.76 -10.49
C ALA A 119 -0.05 3.11 -11.95
N HIS A 120 0.53 2.16 -12.69
CA HIS A 120 0.95 2.33 -14.08
C HIS A 120 -0.13 1.92 -15.07
N SER A 121 -0.98 0.96 -14.71
CA SER A 121 -1.94 0.34 -15.63
C SER A 121 -3.37 0.75 -15.28
N ALA A 122 -4.19 0.99 -16.31
CA ALA A 122 -5.63 1.09 -16.15
C ALA A 122 -6.20 -0.31 -15.89
N SER A 123 -6.19 -0.74 -14.63
CA SER A 123 -6.73 -2.04 -14.26
C SER A 123 -8.24 -2.10 -14.50
N ALA A 124 -8.76 -3.17 -15.10
CA ALA A 124 -10.18 -3.45 -15.17
C ALA A 124 -10.72 -4.03 -13.85
N LEU A 125 -9.87 -4.18 -12.82
CA LEU A 125 -10.29 -4.59 -11.49
C LEU A 125 -11.31 -3.59 -10.94
N THR A 126 -12.52 -4.11 -10.74
CA THR A 126 -13.59 -3.39 -10.09
C THR A 126 -13.63 -3.72 -8.60
N LEU A 127 -14.17 -2.82 -7.79
CA LEU A 127 -14.41 -3.10 -6.36
C LEU A 127 -15.17 -4.43 -6.17
N ARG A 128 -16.16 -4.68 -7.03
CA ARG A 128 -16.92 -5.94 -7.05
C ARG A 128 -16.01 -7.16 -7.21
N SER A 129 -15.16 -7.16 -8.24
CA SER A 129 -14.24 -8.27 -8.52
C SER A 129 -13.32 -8.55 -7.33
N LEU A 130 -12.78 -7.49 -6.71
CA LEU A 130 -11.95 -7.63 -5.52
C LEU A 130 -12.71 -8.22 -4.33
N THR A 131 -13.86 -7.66 -3.99
CA THR A 131 -14.65 -8.14 -2.85
C THR A 131 -15.13 -9.58 -3.06
N GLN A 132 -15.40 -9.96 -4.32
CA GLN A 132 -15.82 -11.30 -4.70
C GLN A 132 -14.70 -12.31 -4.42
N LEU A 133 -13.48 -12.06 -4.91
CA LEU A 133 -12.31 -12.93 -4.67
C LEU A 133 -12.06 -13.16 -3.17
N VAL A 134 -12.13 -12.08 -2.36
CA VAL A 134 -11.96 -12.21 -0.91
C VAL A 134 -13.12 -13.00 -0.29
N SER A 135 -14.37 -12.73 -0.68
CA SER A 135 -15.55 -13.44 -0.17
C SER A 135 -15.57 -14.93 -0.55
N ASP A 136 -15.06 -15.29 -1.73
CA ASP A 136 -14.89 -16.66 -2.20
C ASP A 136 -13.88 -17.39 -1.31
N SER A 137 -12.73 -16.75 -1.01
CA SER A 137 -11.70 -17.31 -0.11
C SER A 137 -12.21 -17.53 1.32
N MET A 138 -13.18 -16.71 1.76
CA MET A 138 -13.86 -16.85 3.05
C MET A 138 -14.93 -17.95 3.03
N GLY A 139 -15.35 -18.43 1.86
CA GLY A 139 -16.44 -19.39 1.71
C GLY A 139 -17.83 -18.81 1.99
N ILE A 140 -18.01 -17.49 1.82
CA ILE A 140 -19.29 -16.79 2.08
C ILE A 140 -19.93 -16.20 0.82
N SER A 141 -19.36 -16.51 -0.34
CA SER A 141 -19.86 -16.06 -1.64
C SER A 141 -21.32 -16.44 -1.85
N GLY A 142 -22.16 -15.46 -2.18
CA GLY A 142 -23.59 -15.64 -2.37
C GLY A 142 -24.41 -15.93 -1.10
N GLU A 143 -23.78 -15.95 0.09
CA GLU A 143 -24.50 -16.09 1.36
C GLU A 143 -25.00 -14.73 1.89
N ALA A 144 -26.09 -14.75 2.66
CA ALA A 144 -26.54 -13.56 3.37
C ALA A 144 -25.54 -13.21 4.49
N MET A 145 -24.95 -12.01 4.45
CA MET A 145 -23.86 -11.57 5.33
C MET A 145 -24.15 -11.66 6.83
N ARG A 146 -25.43 -11.62 7.23
CA ARG A 146 -25.87 -11.61 8.65
C ARG A 146 -26.24 -13.00 9.19
N THR A 147 -25.90 -14.08 8.49
CA THR A 147 -26.10 -15.42 9.05
C THR A 147 -25.03 -15.76 10.08
N VAL A 148 -25.38 -16.64 11.03
CA VAL A 148 -24.42 -17.19 12.00
C VAL A 148 -23.25 -17.90 11.29
N LYS A 149 -23.52 -18.55 10.15
CA LYS A 149 -22.52 -19.25 9.35
C LYS A 149 -21.50 -18.28 8.77
N SER A 150 -21.96 -17.22 8.08
CA SER A 150 -21.06 -16.25 7.47
C SER A 150 -20.25 -15.47 8.52
N ILE A 151 -20.86 -15.11 9.66
CA ILE A 151 -20.13 -14.47 10.78
C ILE A 151 -19.01 -15.38 11.31
N LYS A 152 -19.27 -16.68 11.49
CA LYS A 152 -18.24 -17.65 11.93
C LYS A 152 -17.11 -17.77 10.91
N ALA A 153 -17.43 -17.84 9.62
CA ALA A 153 -16.46 -17.93 8.54
C ALA A 153 -15.55 -16.70 8.49
N ILE A 154 -16.13 -15.49 8.50
CA ILE A 154 -15.40 -14.21 8.52
C ILE A 154 -14.44 -14.15 9.72
N ASN A 155 -14.93 -14.48 10.92
CA ASN A 155 -14.11 -14.44 12.13
C ASN A 155 -12.97 -15.47 12.10
N MET A 156 -13.22 -16.66 11.54
CA MET A 156 -12.18 -17.68 11.38
C MET A 156 -11.10 -17.20 10.41
N TRP A 157 -11.49 -16.63 9.27
CA TRP A 157 -10.57 -16.11 8.25
C TRP A 157 -9.67 -15.02 8.82
N PHE A 158 -10.23 -14.02 9.50
CA PHE A 158 -9.40 -12.97 10.12
C PHE A 158 -8.51 -13.49 11.25
N LYS A 159 -8.94 -14.54 11.98
CA LYS A 159 -8.10 -15.19 12.99
C LYS A 159 -6.91 -15.92 12.34
N GLN A 160 -7.11 -16.53 11.18
CA GLN A 160 -6.02 -17.13 10.39
C GLN A 160 -5.07 -16.05 9.88
N MET A 161 -5.60 -14.95 9.36
CA MET A 161 -4.80 -13.80 8.93
C MET A 161 -3.96 -13.23 10.08
N ASP A 162 -4.53 -13.07 11.28
CA ASP A 162 -3.77 -12.61 12.47
C ASP A 162 -2.60 -13.55 12.77
N ALA A 163 -2.84 -14.88 12.73
CA ALA A 163 -1.85 -15.90 13.08
C ALA A 163 -0.70 -16.00 12.05
N GLN A 164 -0.95 -15.61 10.80
CA GLN A 164 0.03 -15.66 9.70
C GLN A 164 0.71 -14.31 9.46
N SER A 165 0.20 -13.23 10.03
CA SER A 165 0.74 -11.89 9.81
C SER A 165 2.04 -11.69 10.57
N ASP A 166 3.08 -11.25 9.87
CA ASP A 166 4.32 -10.81 10.50
C ASP A 166 4.17 -9.39 11.11
N PRO A 167 4.50 -9.21 12.41
CA PRO A 167 4.42 -7.92 13.04
C PRO A 167 5.27 -6.81 12.42
N GLN A 168 6.48 -7.14 11.95
CA GLN A 168 7.38 -6.14 11.38
C GLN A 168 6.85 -5.63 10.04
N THR A 169 6.31 -6.52 9.23
CA THR A 169 5.63 -6.22 7.96
C THR A 169 4.46 -5.26 8.15
N LEU A 170 3.52 -5.51 9.07
CA LEU A 170 2.40 -4.57 9.25
C LEU A 170 2.86 -3.24 9.86
N ALA A 171 3.91 -3.24 10.69
CA ALA A 171 4.51 -2.01 11.19
C ALA A 171 5.14 -1.17 10.09
N ALA A 172 5.64 -1.81 9.02
CA ALA A 172 6.11 -1.11 7.83
C ALA A 172 4.96 -0.48 7.02
N TYR A 173 3.75 -1.08 7.03
CA TYR A 173 2.59 -0.58 6.28
C TYR A 173 1.64 0.33 7.05
N PHE A 174 1.53 0.18 8.37
CA PHE A 174 0.53 0.84 9.20
C PHE A 174 1.15 1.49 10.45
N ILE A 175 0.58 2.63 10.85
CA ILE A 175 1.07 3.40 12.02
C ILE A 175 0.52 2.84 13.33
N ASN A 176 -0.63 2.15 13.29
CA ASN A 176 -1.35 1.69 14.50
C ASN A 176 -1.18 0.17 14.75
N SER A 177 -0.16 -0.45 14.20
CA SER A 177 0.05 -1.88 14.39
C SER A 177 0.69 -2.15 15.77
N GLY A 178 -0.12 -2.64 16.70
CA GLY A 178 0.34 -3.11 18.02
C GLY A 178 0.59 -2.01 19.06
N ARG A 179 -0.35 -1.84 20.00
CA ARG A 179 -0.02 -1.30 21.32
C ARG A 179 0.82 -2.33 22.06
N ILE A 180 2.01 -1.93 22.50
CA ILE A 180 2.85 -2.67 23.43
C ILE A 180 1.99 -3.08 24.64
N GLY A 181 1.71 -4.39 24.80
CA GLY A 181 1.10 -4.95 26.02
C GLY A 181 -0.21 -5.74 25.91
N GLN A 182 -0.90 -5.82 24.75
CA GLN A 182 -2.18 -6.58 24.63
C GLN A 182 -2.25 -7.60 23.48
N GLY A 183 -1.10 -8.11 23.03
CA GLY A 183 -1.03 -9.07 21.93
C GLY A 183 -1.20 -8.39 20.56
N TRP A 184 -0.65 -9.02 19.54
CA TRP A 184 -0.67 -8.53 18.18
C TRP A 184 -2.06 -8.73 17.54
N GLN A 185 -2.56 -7.72 16.83
CA GLN A 185 -3.82 -7.80 16.09
C GLN A 185 -3.74 -7.00 14.78
N LEU A 186 -4.42 -7.49 13.74
CA LEU A 186 -4.57 -6.78 12.48
C LEU A 186 -5.15 -5.37 12.67
N PRO A 187 -4.64 -4.37 11.93
CA PRO A 187 -5.23 -3.04 11.90
C PRO A 187 -6.74 -3.09 11.57
N PRO A 188 -7.60 -2.31 12.26
CA PRO A 188 -9.05 -2.31 12.04
C PRO A 188 -9.49 -2.04 10.59
N GLN A 189 -8.62 -1.39 9.81
CA GLN A 189 -8.83 -1.09 8.39
C GLN A 189 -8.91 -2.37 7.54
N LEU A 190 -8.16 -3.41 7.89
CA LEU A 190 -8.19 -4.70 7.20
C LEU A 190 -9.44 -5.52 7.55
N ARG A 191 -9.99 -5.34 8.76
CA ARG A 191 -11.19 -6.05 9.24
C ARG A 191 -12.50 -5.45 8.74
N ASN A 192 -12.44 -4.42 7.91
CA ASN A 192 -13.62 -3.68 7.49
C ASN A 192 -14.42 -4.48 6.44
N ALA A 193 -15.75 -4.54 6.61
CA ALA A 193 -16.64 -5.25 5.68
C ALA A 193 -16.53 -4.79 4.22
N ARG A 194 -16.04 -3.57 3.97
CA ARG A 194 -15.75 -3.06 2.62
C ARG A 194 -14.69 -3.87 1.87
N GLY A 195 -13.88 -4.68 2.55
CA GLY A 195 -12.89 -5.56 1.92
C GLY A 195 -13.49 -6.80 1.25
N TYR A 196 -14.71 -7.21 1.65
CA TYR A 196 -15.32 -8.48 1.24
C TYR A 196 -16.83 -8.38 0.99
N HIS A 197 -17.41 -7.18 1.00
CA HIS A 197 -18.83 -6.96 0.74
C HIS A 197 -19.08 -5.65 -0.03
N GLU A 198 -19.50 -5.78 -1.28
CA GLU A 198 -19.72 -4.67 -2.21
C GLU A 198 -20.75 -3.65 -1.70
N GLN A 199 -21.89 -4.13 -1.16
CA GLN A 199 -22.98 -3.25 -0.72
C GLN A 199 -22.65 -2.47 0.57
N SER A 200 -21.49 -2.70 1.17
CA SER A 200 -21.00 -1.95 2.33
C SER A 200 -20.35 -0.60 1.96
N ALA A 201 -20.21 -0.26 0.67
CA ALA A 201 -19.37 0.85 0.24
C ALA A 201 -20.15 2.14 -0.14
N ARG A 202 -19.85 3.25 0.56
CA ARG A 202 -19.89 4.60 -0.01
C ARG A 202 -18.54 5.03 -0.60
N ASP A 203 -17.43 4.47 -0.08
CA ASP A 203 -16.05 4.68 -0.54
C ASP A 203 -15.23 3.37 -0.37
N PRO A 204 -14.41 2.95 -1.36
CA PRO A 204 -13.58 1.75 -1.29
C PRO A 204 -12.49 1.85 -0.20
N LEU A 205 -11.92 0.70 0.22
CA LEU A 205 -10.72 0.72 1.07
C LEU A 205 -9.53 1.24 0.28
N HIS A 206 -8.48 1.63 1.01
CA HIS A 206 -7.22 1.98 0.37
C HIS A 206 -6.69 0.77 -0.43
N PRO A 207 -6.13 0.95 -1.64
CA PRO A 207 -5.71 -0.20 -2.45
C PRO A 207 -4.70 -1.13 -1.79
N LEU A 208 -3.74 -0.60 -1.01
CA LEU A 208 -2.87 -1.44 -0.17
C LEU A 208 -3.65 -2.44 0.71
N ALA A 209 -4.74 -2.01 1.33
CA ALA A 209 -5.56 -2.90 2.15
C ALA A 209 -6.22 -4.00 1.30
N HIS A 210 -6.67 -3.67 0.09
CA HIS A 210 -7.19 -4.66 -0.86
C HIS A 210 -6.11 -5.67 -1.28
N LEU A 211 -4.90 -5.20 -1.62
CA LEU A 211 -3.78 -6.07 -1.99
C LEU A 211 -3.41 -7.04 -0.86
N LEU A 212 -3.37 -6.56 0.39
CA LEU A 212 -3.09 -7.40 1.56
C LEU A 212 -4.18 -8.47 1.79
N LEU A 213 -5.46 -8.13 1.58
CA LEU A 213 -6.56 -9.09 1.69
C LEU A 213 -6.49 -10.16 0.59
N LEU A 214 -6.18 -9.75 -0.65
CA LEU A 214 -6.03 -10.66 -1.79
C LEU A 214 -4.82 -11.59 -1.63
N GLN A 215 -3.69 -11.06 -1.15
CA GLN A 215 -2.50 -11.87 -0.86
C GLN A 215 -2.82 -12.93 0.20
N HIS A 216 -3.53 -12.56 1.27
CA HIS A 216 -3.95 -13.55 2.27
C HIS A 216 -4.97 -14.56 1.71
N ALA A 217 -5.82 -14.14 0.76
CA ALA A 217 -6.71 -15.04 0.03
C ALA A 217 -5.98 -16.01 -0.92
N GLY A 218 -4.65 -15.90 -1.05
CA GLY A 218 -3.83 -16.77 -1.90
C GLY A 218 -3.91 -16.42 -3.39
N ILE A 219 -4.29 -15.18 -3.72
CA ILE A 219 -4.37 -14.70 -5.10
C ILE A 219 -2.99 -14.25 -5.56
N ASP A 220 -2.54 -14.73 -6.72
CA ASP A 220 -1.36 -14.20 -7.43
C ASP A 220 -1.63 -12.77 -7.89
N LEU A 221 -1.06 -11.80 -7.18
CA LEU A 221 -1.34 -10.38 -7.42
C LEU A 221 -0.74 -9.91 -8.75
N VAL A 222 0.46 -10.38 -9.08
CA VAL A 222 1.17 -9.95 -10.30
C VAL A 222 0.51 -10.57 -11.52
N GLY A 223 0.11 -11.84 -11.45
CA GLY A 223 -0.69 -12.48 -12.48
C GLY A 223 -2.05 -11.78 -12.67
N LEU A 224 -2.77 -11.48 -11.59
CA LEU A 224 -4.06 -10.79 -11.64
C LEU A 224 -3.97 -9.41 -12.31
N LEU A 225 -2.90 -8.66 -12.02
CA LEU A 225 -2.71 -7.30 -12.53
C LEU A 225 -1.99 -7.24 -13.89
N GLY A 226 -1.22 -8.27 -14.24
CA GLY A 226 -0.46 -8.36 -15.49
C GLY A 226 -1.21 -9.05 -16.65
N SER A 227 -2.27 -9.81 -16.36
CA SER A 227 -3.08 -10.51 -17.39
C SER A 227 -3.97 -9.58 -18.24
N GLU A 228 -3.91 -8.26 -18.02
CA GLU A 228 -4.72 -7.26 -18.72
C GLU A 228 -3.90 -6.32 -19.64
N GLY A 229 -2.69 -6.76 -20.02
CA GLY A 229 -1.84 -6.12 -21.03
C GLY A 229 -2.03 -6.69 -22.43
#